data_AF-A0A812T545-F1
#
_entry.id   AF-A0A812T545-F1
#
_cell.length_a   1.000
_cell.length_b   1.000
_cell.length_c   1.000
_cell.angle_alpha   90.00
_cell.angle_beta   90.00
_cell.angle_gamma   90.00
#
_symmetry.space_group_name_H-M   'P 1'
#
loop_
_entity.id
_entity.type
_entity.pdbx_description
1 polymer ?
#
loop_
_entity_poly.entity_id
_entity_poly.type
_entity_poly.pdbx_seq_one_letter_code
_entity_poly.pdbx_strand_id
1 'polypeptide(L)'
;MSYGQVQSARQLIAQGCKHCPNNEDVWLEAARLEKPTHAKAVLAKAVKSLPHSVRLWIDAANRETDLQAKSRVLRKALEFIPNSVRLWKEAVSLEDETEARVMLSRAVECVPHSVEMWLALAKLSAYKDAQKVLNEARKHIPLRAESALGESRTLPVLVAAACCVAVLRSFWAPSQQTFVAPQQSVHMGCQALSGGALASGNVPAIVNTVPARPGVPAHFKVTLETPDGTQSFATWQHSTVLNVQLFTTMPPANKECPEDVYILDQAEEEGLELPYSCRAGSCSSCAGKVLEGEIDQSDQAFLDDDQMGEGFCLTCVTYATSDVTIKTH
;
A
#
# COMPACT_ATOMS: atom_id res chain seq x y z
N MET A 1 -19.39 -0.06 -23.90
CA MET A 1 -20.80 0.13 -23.46
C MET A 1 -21.44 1.22 -24.32
N SER A 2 -22.61 0.97 -24.89
CA SER A 2 -23.33 2.00 -25.65
C SER A 2 -23.85 3.09 -24.69
N TYR A 3 -23.90 4.35 -25.14
CA TYR A 3 -24.28 5.50 -24.30
C TYR A 3 -25.63 5.32 -23.59
N GLY A 4 -26.59 4.60 -24.21
CA GLY A 4 -27.89 4.29 -23.62
C GLY A 4 -27.84 3.31 -22.44
N GLN A 5 -26.90 2.35 -22.45
CA GLN A 5 -26.73 1.38 -21.34
C GLN A 5 -26.23 2.07 -20.06
N VAL A 6 -25.37 3.09 -20.21
CA VAL A 6 -24.81 3.83 -19.06
C VAL A 6 -25.88 4.69 -18.37
N GLN A 7 -26.80 5.28 -19.13
CA GLN A 7 -27.90 6.07 -18.55
C GLN A 7 -28.89 5.20 -17.77
N SER A 8 -29.25 4.02 -18.31
CA SER A 8 -30.10 3.06 -17.61
C SER A 8 -29.43 2.56 -16.32
N ALA A 9 -28.14 2.25 -16.36
CA ALA A 9 -27.37 1.85 -15.18
C ALA A 9 -27.36 2.95 -14.08
N ARG A 10 -27.22 4.24 -14.45
CA ARG A 10 -27.30 5.35 -13.49
C ARG A 10 -28.67 5.46 -12.83
N GLN A 11 -29.75 5.26 -13.57
CA GLN A 11 -31.10 5.27 -12.99
C GLN A 11 -31.29 4.11 -12.01
N LEU A 12 -30.82 2.92 -12.37
CA LEU A 12 -30.91 1.73 -11.53
C LEU A 12 -30.11 1.89 -10.23
N ILE A 13 -28.85 2.35 -10.31
CA ILE A 13 -28.03 2.57 -9.11
C ILE A 13 -28.60 3.69 -8.23
N ALA A 14 -29.20 4.74 -8.83
CA ALA A 14 -29.86 5.80 -8.07
C ALA A 14 -31.12 5.30 -7.33
N GLN A 15 -31.84 4.33 -7.89
CA GLN A 15 -32.89 3.61 -7.15
C GLN A 15 -32.28 2.73 -6.06
N GLY A 16 -31.16 2.06 -6.34
CA GLY A 16 -30.38 1.29 -5.37
C GLY A 16 -30.03 2.11 -4.13
N CYS A 17 -29.52 3.33 -4.29
CA CYS A 17 -29.20 4.23 -3.17
C CYS A 17 -30.42 4.58 -2.29
N LYS A 18 -31.64 4.58 -2.85
CA LYS A 18 -32.88 4.85 -2.09
C LYS A 18 -33.35 3.62 -1.31
N HIS A 19 -33.21 2.44 -1.89
CA HIS A 19 -33.66 1.19 -1.27
C HIS A 19 -32.64 0.61 -0.29
N CYS A 20 -31.36 0.86 -0.53
CA CYS A 20 -30.23 0.37 0.27
C CYS A 20 -29.37 1.54 0.76
N PRO A 21 -29.89 2.46 1.60
CA PRO A 21 -29.15 3.64 2.03
C PRO A 21 -27.96 3.32 2.95
N ASN A 22 -27.98 2.15 3.60
CA ASN A 22 -26.98 1.74 4.58
C ASN A 22 -25.78 0.99 3.97
N ASN A 23 -25.80 0.71 2.67
CA ASN A 23 -24.71 0.00 2.00
C ASN A 23 -23.77 1.01 1.32
N GLU A 24 -22.51 1.07 1.76
CA GLU A 24 -21.51 1.99 1.23
C GLU A 24 -21.11 1.70 -0.22
N ASP A 25 -21.11 0.44 -0.65
CA ASP A 25 -20.69 0.06 -2.00
C ASP A 25 -21.67 0.56 -3.07
N VAL A 26 -22.97 0.58 -2.75
CA VAL A 26 -24.01 1.12 -3.65
C VAL A 26 -23.77 2.61 -3.89
N TRP A 27 -23.35 3.35 -2.85
CA TRP A 27 -23.05 4.77 -2.97
C TRP A 27 -21.73 5.05 -3.71
N LEU A 28 -20.69 4.26 -3.46
CA LEU A 28 -19.41 4.36 -4.17
C LEU A 28 -19.59 4.05 -5.66
N GLU A 29 -20.37 3.01 -5.97
CA GLU A 29 -20.68 2.63 -7.35
C GLU A 29 -21.54 3.70 -8.05
N ALA A 30 -22.51 4.28 -7.35
CA ALA A 30 -23.27 5.42 -7.86
C ALA A 30 -22.36 6.63 -8.17
N ALA A 31 -21.40 6.93 -7.31
CA ALA A 31 -20.45 8.01 -7.52
C ALA A 31 -19.43 7.73 -8.65
N ARG A 32 -19.18 6.45 -8.98
CA ARG A 32 -18.29 6.01 -10.07
C ARG A 32 -18.97 6.10 -11.44
N LEU A 33 -20.25 5.75 -11.52
CA LEU A 33 -21.03 5.76 -12.76
C LEU A 33 -21.44 7.16 -13.21
N GLU A 34 -21.50 8.10 -12.27
CA GLU A 34 -21.94 9.47 -12.51
C GLU A 34 -20.81 10.35 -13.09
N LYS A 35 -21.20 11.44 -13.77
CA LYS A 35 -20.20 12.42 -14.26
C LYS A 35 -19.52 13.14 -13.08
N PRO A 36 -18.26 13.60 -13.22
CA PRO A 36 -17.53 14.29 -12.13
C PRO A 36 -18.28 15.48 -11.51
N THR A 37 -19.08 16.19 -12.31
CA THR A 37 -19.92 17.32 -11.84
C THR A 37 -21.02 16.90 -10.86
N HIS A 38 -21.56 15.70 -11.02
CA HIS A 38 -22.68 15.19 -10.23
C HIS A 38 -22.24 14.17 -9.17
N ALA A 39 -21.08 13.52 -9.35
CA ALA A 39 -20.52 12.58 -8.39
C ALA A 39 -20.34 13.20 -6.99
N LYS A 40 -19.93 14.47 -6.92
CA LYS A 40 -19.85 15.22 -5.64
C LYS A 40 -21.20 15.31 -4.93
N ALA A 41 -22.27 15.55 -5.68
CA ALA A 41 -23.62 15.64 -5.12
C ALA A 41 -24.14 14.28 -4.64
N VAL A 42 -23.75 13.19 -5.31
CA VAL A 42 -24.05 11.81 -4.88
C VAL A 42 -23.33 11.51 -3.58
N LEU A 43 -22.03 11.78 -3.49
CA LEU A 43 -21.25 11.55 -2.27
C LEU A 43 -21.70 12.44 -1.10
N ALA A 44 -22.08 13.69 -1.38
CA ALA A 44 -22.65 14.57 -0.36
C ALA A 44 -23.98 14.05 0.22
N LYS A 45 -24.74 13.24 -0.53
CA LYS A 45 -25.90 12.51 -0.01
C LYS A 45 -25.46 11.26 0.74
N ALA A 46 -24.49 10.52 0.19
CA ALA A 46 -23.96 9.30 0.79
C ALA A 46 -23.42 9.55 2.22
N VAL A 47 -22.58 10.56 2.41
CA VAL A 47 -22.00 10.88 3.74
C VAL A 47 -23.04 11.41 4.74
N LYS A 48 -24.21 11.89 4.28
CA LYS A 48 -25.34 12.23 5.17
C LYS A 48 -26.07 10.99 5.64
N SER A 49 -26.18 9.97 4.78
CA SER A 49 -26.79 8.68 5.13
C SER A 49 -25.84 7.80 5.96
N LEU A 50 -24.55 7.81 5.63
CA LEU A 50 -23.50 7.00 6.25
C LEU A 50 -22.33 7.89 6.71
N PRO A 51 -22.52 8.68 7.77
CA PRO A 51 -21.49 9.60 8.26
C PRO A 51 -20.27 8.87 8.85
N HIS A 52 -20.40 7.60 9.22
CA HIS A 52 -19.32 6.81 9.83
C HIS A 52 -18.52 5.95 8.82
N SER A 53 -18.77 6.08 7.51
CA SER A 53 -17.97 5.38 6.49
C SER A 53 -16.73 6.18 6.11
N VAL A 54 -15.55 5.68 6.47
CA VAL A 54 -14.26 6.27 6.09
C VAL A 54 -14.10 6.26 4.57
N ARG A 55 -14.54 5.19 3.88
CA ARG A 55 -14.39 5.04 2.43
C ARG A 55 -15.12 6.16 1.68
N LEU A 56 -16.37 6.46 2.07
CA LEU A 56 -17.16 7.53 1.46
C LEU A 56 -16.54 8.91 1.66
N TRP A 57 -16.01 9.19 2.84
CA TRP A 57 -15.34 10.47 3.13
C TRP A 57 -14.04 10.64 2.34
N ILE A 58 -13.22 9.59 2.22
CA ILE A 58 -12.01 9.61 1.41
C ILE A 58 -12.34 9.78 -0.08
N ASP A 59 -13.35 9.07 -0.57
CA ASP A 59 -13.80 9.15 -1.96
C ASP A 59 -14.35 10.54 -2.31
N ALA A 60 -15.03 11.19 -1.35
CA ALA A 60 -15.48 12.58 -1.46
C ALA A 60 -14.30 13.56 -1.48
N ALA A 61 -13.34 13.38 -0.57
CA ALA A 61 -12.14 14.21 -0.49
C ALA A 61 -11.30 14.13 -1.79
N ASN A 62 -11.13 12.94 -2.35
CA ASN A 62 -10.36 12.72 -3.58
C ASN A 62 -11.00 13.32 -4.85
N ARG A 63 -12.32 13.58 -4.82
CA ARG A 63 -13.00 14.29 -5.91
C ARG A 63 -12.93 15.80 -5.79
N GLU A 64 -12.44 16.33 -4.67
CA GLU A 64 -12.16 17.75 -4.56
C GLU A 64 -10.89 18.12 -5.31
N THR A 65 -11.00 19.16 -6.14
CA THR A 65 -9.89 19.66 -6.96
C THR A 65 -9.03 20.67 -6.20
N ASP A 66 -9.63 21.35 -5.22
CA ASP A 66 -8.98 22.34 -4.38
C ASP A 66 -8.52 21.69 -3.07
N LEU A 67 -7.27 21.96 -2.68
CA LEU A 67 -6.67 21.42 -1.44
C LEU A 67 -7.41 21.92 -0.19
N GLN A 68 -7.89 23.18 -0.22
CA GLN A 68 -8.66 23.74 0.89
C GLN A 68 -10.05 23.09 0.99
N ALA A 69 -10.70 22.82 -0.15
CA ALA A 69 -11.92 22.02 -0.18
C ALA A 69 -11.69 20.58 0.34
N LYS A 70 -10.60 19.92 -0.09
CA LYS A 70 -10.22 18.58 0.40
C LYS A 70 -10.03 18.57 1.93
N SER A 71 -9.28 19.55 2.46
CA SER A 71 -9.08 19.72 3.90
C SER A 71 -10.41 19.90 4.65
N ARG A 72 -11.32 20.75 4.18
CA ARG A 72 -12.65 20.93 4.81
C ARG A 72 -13.46 19.64 4.86
N VAL A 73 -13.43 18.83 3.79
CA VAL A 73 -14.13 17.54 3.76
C VAL A 73 -13.54 16.58 4.78
N LEU A 74 -12.21 16.47 4.87
CA LEU A 74 -11.54 15.58 5.82
C LEU A 74 -11.72 16.03 7.28
N ARG A 75 -11.62 17.33 7.57
CA ARG A 75 -11.89 17.86 8.92
C ARG A 75 -13.33 17.57 9.35
N LYS A 76 -14.30 17.73 8.43
CA LYS A 76 -15.69 17.36 8.69
C LYS A 76 -15.85 15.85 8.91
N ALA A 77 -15.12 15.01 8.17
CA ALA A 77 -15.14 13.56 8.38
C ALA A 77 -14.66 13.19 9.79
N LEU A 78 -13.63 13.87 10.30
CA LEU A 78 -13.07 13.64 11.64
C LEU A 78 -14.04 14.03 12.78
N GLU A 79 -14.99 14.93 12.55
CA GLU A 79 -16.08 15.20 13.50
C GLU A 79 -16.96 13.96 13.74
N PHE A 80 -17.14 13.11 12.72
CA PHE A 80 -17.92 11.87 12.79
C PHE A 80 -17.08 10.63 13.12
N ILE A 81 -15.82 10.61 12.70
CA ILE A 81 -14.93 9.44 12.80
C ILE A 81 -13.55 9.87 13.35
N PRO A 82 -13.45 10.25 14.63
CA PRO A 82 -12.20 10.71 15.21
C PRO A 82 -11.19 9.58 15.44
N ASN A 83 -11.62 8.31 15.45
CA ASN A 83 -10.75 7.15 15.72
C ASN A 83 -10.04 6.59 14.47
N SER A 84 -10.23 7.20 13.29
CA SER A 84 -9.66 6.69 12.04
C SER A 84 -8.26 7.28 11.77
N VAL A 85 -7.21 6.47 11.91
CA VAL A 85 -5.84 6.84 11.53
C VAL A 85 -5.76 7.29 10.07
N ARG A 86 -6.49 6.62 9.17
CA ARG A 86 -6.47 6.91 7.74
C ARG A 86 -6.95 8.32 7.44
N LEU A 87 -8.03 8.77 8.08
CA LEU A 87 -8.55 10.14 7.91
C LEU A 87 -7.57 11.18 8.49
N TRP A 88 -6.97 10.90 9.65
CA TRP A 88 -5.96 11.77 10.24
C TRP A 88 -4.73 11.93 9.34
N LYS A 89 -4.20 10.83 8.77
CA LYS A 89 -3.05 10.87 7.85
C LYS A 89 -3.31 11.76 6.65
N GLU A 90 -4.44 11.57 5.98
CA GLU A 90 -4.82 12.37 4.83
C GLU A 90 -5.02 13.84 5.22
N ALA A 91 -5.70 14.13 6.34
CA ALA A 91 -5.93 15.50 6.79
C ALA A 91 -4.61 16.22 7.10
N VAL A 92 -3.74 15.60 7.90
CA VAL A 92 -2.45 16.17 8.33
C VAL A 92 -1.52 16.41 7.13
N SER A 93 -1.58 15.58 6.09
CA SER A 93 -0.73 15.73 4.91
C SER A 93 -1.00 16.97 4.06
N LEU A 94 -2.17 17.60 4.21
CA LEU A 94 -2.59 18.76 3.42
C LEU A 94 -2.22 20.10 4.07
N GLU A 95 -1.63 20.06 5.25
CA GLU A 95 -1.61 21.18 6.20
C GLU A 95 -0.17 21.60 6.45
N ASP A 96 0.03 22.84 6.89
CA ASP A 96 1.36 23.35 7.19
C ASP A 96 1.89 22.77 8.52
N GLU A 97 3.20 22.92 8.78
CA GLU A 97 3.82 22.34 9.99
C GLU A 97 3.16 22.80 11.30
N THR A 98 2.61 24.02 11.32
CA THR A 98 1.90 24.57 12.47
C THR A 98 0.56 23.92 12.71
N GLU A 99 -0.30 23.86 11.70
CA GLU A 99 -1.61 23.22 11.79
C GLU A 99 -1.48 21.71 11.94
N ALA A 100 -0.57 21.07 11.19
CA ALA A 100 -0.27 19.65 11.28
C ALA A 100 0.08 19.23 12.72
N ARG A 101 0.86 20.04 13.45
CA ARG A 101 1.16 19.79 14.87
C ARG A 101 -0.08 19.87 15.75
N VAL A 102 -0.96 20.86 15.53
CA VAL A 102 -2.20 21.02 16.28
C VAL A 102 -3.13 19.83 16.02
N MET A 103 -3.32 19.45 14.76
CA MET A 103 -4.12 18.27 14.40
C MET A 103 -3.55 16.98 14.96
N LEU A 104 -2.23 16.79 14.91
CA LEU A 104 -1.59 15.61 15.47
C LEU A 104 -1.75 15.52 16.99
N SER A 105 -1.73 16.65 17.71
CA SER A 105 -2.02 16.66 19.15
C SER A 105 -3.42 16.13 19.46
N ARG A 106 -4.41 16.49 18.65
CA ARG A 106 -5.77 15.93 18.77
C ARG A 106 -5.83 14.47 18.28
N ALA A 107 -5.10 14.14 17.23
CA ALA A 107 -5.08 12.79 16.66
C ALA A 107 -4.56 11.74 17.65
N VAL A 108 -3.51 12.05 18.41
CA VAL A 108 -2.96 11.12 19.40
C VAL A 108 -3.89 10.90 20.60
N GLU A 109 -4.73 11.88 20.94
CA GLU A 109 -5.79 11.71 21.94
C GLU A 109 -6.90 10.78 21.42
N CYS A 110 -7.30 10.93 20.15
CA CYS A 110 -8.36 10.12 19.55
C CYS A 110 -7.89 8.72 19.11
N VAL A 111 -6.60 8.56 18.79
CA VAL A 111 -6.00 7.29 18.37
C VAL A 111 -4.69 7.02 19.11
N PRO A 112 -4.77 6.73 20.43
CA PRO A 112 -3.59 6.61 21.30
C PRO A 112 -2.72 5.39 21.00
N HIS A 113 -3.25 4.38 20.30
CA HIS A 113 -2.54 3.15 19.96
C HIS A 113 -1.69 3.27 18.67
N SER A 114 -1.83 4.36 17.91
CA SER A 114 -1.13 4.53 16.64
C SER A 114 0.26 5.12 16.84
N VAL A 115 1.30 4.28 16.74
CA VAL A 115 2.71 4.67 16.82
C VAL A 115 3.04 5.76 15.80
N GLU A 116 2.49 5.65 14.58
CA GLU A 116 2.76 6.59 13.49
C GLU A 116 2.37 8.03 13.84
N MET A 117 1.21 8.21 14.49
CA MET A 117 0.72 9.54 14.88
C MET A 117 1.60 10.17 15.96
N TRP A 118 2.02 9.38 16.95
CA TRP A 118 2.94 9.82 18.00
C TRP A 118 4.32 10.21 17.44
N LEU A 119 4.87 9.42 16.51
CA LEU A 119 6.14 9.72 15.87
C LEU A 119 6.06 10.97 14.99
N ALA A 120 4.96 11.15 14.25
CA ALA A 120 4.74 12.36 13.45
C ALA A 120 4.66 13.61 14.35
N LEU A 121 3.95 13.54 15.48
CA LEU A 121 3.87 14.64 16.44
C LEU A 121 5.23 14.98 17.06
N ALA A 122 6.01 13.95 17.45
CA ALA A 122 7.34 14.13 18.02
C ALA A 122 8.30 14.80 17.02
N LYS A 123 8.23 14.46 15.73
CA LYS A 123 9.05 15.07 14.67
C LYS A 123 8.75 16.55 14.46
N LEU A 124 7.50 16.98 14.63
CA LEU A 124 7.07 18.38 14.47
C LEU A 124 7.16 19.21 15.77
N SER A 125 7.55 18.59 16.88
CA SER A 125 7.65 19.23 18.19
C SER A 125 9.09 19.65 18.51
N ALA A 126 9.25 20.66 19.36
CA ALA A 126 10.56 20.99 19.90
C ALA A 126 11.12 19.82 20.73
N TYR A 127 12.45 19.68 20.76
CA TYR A 127 13.14 18.56 21.42
C TYR A 127 12.59 18.22 22.83
N LYS A 128 12.37 19.24 23.66
CA LYS A 128 11.89 19.07 25.04
C LYS A 128 10.45 18.53 25.12
N ASP A 129 9.60 18.88 24.16
CA ASP A 129 8.22 18.41 24.11
C ASP A 129 8.10 17.07 23.40
N ALA A 130 8.94 16.82 22.38
CA ALA A 130 9.05 15.52 21.72
C ALA A 130 9.32 14.39 22.72
N GLN A 131 10.20 14.61 23.71
CA GLN A 131 10.46 13.62 24.76
C GLN A 131 9.21 13.33 25.62
N LYS A 132 8.41 14.35 25.95
CA LYS A 132 7.15 14.17 26.69
C LYS A 132 6.14 13.38 25.85
N VAL A 133 5.99 13.75 24.58
CA VAL A 133 5.10 13.09 23.62
C VAL A 133 5.44 11.60 23.50
N LEU A 134 6.73 11.24 23.35
CA LEU A 134 7.16 9.84 23.28
C LEU A 134 6.98 9.08 24.59
N ASN A 135 7.19 9.74 25.74
CA ASN A 135 6.93 9.13 27.04
C ASN A 135 5.44 8.86 27.26
N GLU A 136 4.55 9.75 26.81
CA GLU A 136 3.10 9.50 26.82
C GLU A 136 2.71 8.38 25.86
N ALA A 137 3.27 8.37 24.64
CA ALA A 137 3.06 7.31 23.66
C ALA A 137 3.37 5.93 24.26
N ARG A 138 4.47 5.81 25.01
CA ARG A 138 4.89 4.57 25.69
C ARG A 138 3.89 4.06 26.73
N LYS A 139 3.05 4.93 27.31
CA LYS A 139 2.00 4.52 28.25
C LYS A 139 0.81 3.89 27.54
N HIS A 140 0.50 4.36 26.33
CA HIS A 140 -0.67 3.93 25.56
C HIS A 140 -0.36 2.77 24.61
N ILE A 141 0.86 2.70 24.11
CA ILE A 141 1.30 1.60 23.26
C ILE A 141 1.93 0.56 24.20
N PRO A 142 1.27 -0.58 24.45
CA PRO A 142 1.94 -1.66 25.16
C PRO A 142 3.15 -2.03 24.34
N LEU A 143 4.34 -1.79 24.90
CA LEU A 143 5.55 -2.42 24.42
C LEU A 143 5.24 -3.92 24.45
N ARG A 144 5.17 -4.54 23.27
CA ARG A 144 5.25 -5.99 23.16
C ARG A 144 6.47 -6.36 23.97
N ALA A 145 6.25 -6.99 25.13
CA ALA A 145 7.32 -7.33 26.04
C ALA A 145 8.42 -8.03 25.24
N GLU A 146 9.65 -7.58 25.42
CA GLU A 146 10.87 -8.15 24.88
C GLU A 146 11.04 -9.59 25.39
N SER A 147 10.29 -10.54 24.83
CA SER A 147 10.63 -11.95 24.89
C SER A 147 10.55 -12.52 23.48
N ALA A 148 11.74 -12.75 22.93
CA ALA A 148 12.05 -13.34 21.63
C ALA A 148 11.98 -12.41 20.41
N LEU A 149 13.01 -11.57 20.25
CA LEU A 149 13.84 -11.50 19.03
C LEU A 149 14.96 -10.47 19.28
N GLY A 150 16.18 -10.87 18.93
CA GLY A 150 17.43 -10.27 19.38
C GLY A 150 17.58 -8.78 19.07
N GLU A 151 18.43 -8.15 19.88
CA GLU A 151 18.86 -6.76 19.80
C GLU A 151 19.18 -6.30 18.37
N SER A 152 18.21 -5.68 17.70
CA SER A 152 18.51 -4.79 16.58
C SER A 152 18.99 -3.46 17.15
N ARG A 153 20.30 -3.22 17.06
CA ARG A 153 21.06 -2.03 17.48
C ARG A 153 20.69 -0.73 16.72
N THR A 154 19.42 -0.46 16.44
CA THR A 154 19.01 0.70 15.63
C THR A 154 18.50 1.90 16.43
N LEU A 155 18.18 1.72 17.72
CA LEU A 155 17.74 2.83 18.60
C LEU A 155 18.85 3.79 19.07
N PRO A 156 20.13 3.39 19.27
CA PRO A 156 21.18 4.35 19.61
C PRO A 156 21.62 5.22 18.42
N VAL A 157 21.45 4.75 17.18
CA VAL A 157 21.93 5.44 15.97
C VAL A 157 21.00 6.60 15.57
N LEU A 158 19.69 6.46 15.77
CA LEU A 158 18.73 7.55 15.46
C LEU A 158 18.77 8.70 16.47
N VAL A 159 19.11 8.41 17.74
CA VAL A 159 19.36 9.45 18.75
C VAL A 159 20.68 10.18 18.46
N ALA A 160 21.71 9.50 17.93
CA ALA A 160 22.97 10.13 17.54
C ALA A 160 22.86 10.96 16.24
N ALA A 161 22.12 10.49 15.23
CA ALA A 161 21.96 11.20 13.96
C ALA A 161 21.18 12.52 14.10
N ALA A 162 20.23 12.60 15.03
CA ALA A 162 19.52 13.85 15.35
C ALA A 162 20.42 14.88 16.06
N CYS A 163 21.47 14.44 16.76
CA CYS A 163 22.42 15.33 17.44
C CYS A 163 23.52 15.89 16.52
N CYS A 164 23.84 15.25 15.39
CA CYS A 164 24.93 15.70 14.50
C CYS A 164 24.53 16.73 13.43
N VAL A 165 23.24 16.90 13.11
CA VAL A 165 22.80 17.92 12.13
C VAL A 165 22.74 19.34 12.76
N ALA A 166 22.71 19.44 14.08
CA ALA A 166 22.57 20.71 14.81
C ALA A 166 23.89 21.45 15.06
N VAL A 167 25.06 20.82 14.90
CA VAL A 167 26.38 21.46 15.15
C VAL A 167 26.94 22.16 13.90
N LEU A 168 26.48 21.81 12.69
CA LEU A 168 26.95 22.41 11.43
C LEU A 168 26.09 23.57 10.91
N ARG A 169 25.11 24.05 11.68
CA ARG A 169 24.30 25.24 11.34
C ARG A 169 24.66 26.51 12.11
N SER A 170 25.75 26.48 12.89
CA SER A 170 26.19 27.64 13.70
C SER A 170 27.46 28.32 13.19
N PHE A 171 28.05 27.83 12.10
CA PHE A 171 29.10 28.53 11.38
C PHE A 171 28.55 28.89 10.00
N TRP A 172 28.43 30.19 9.74
CA TRP A 172 28.17 30.83 8.45
C TRP A 172 26.73 31.17 8.04
N ALA A 173 26.39 32.43 8.31
CA ALA A 173 25.72 33.32 7.35
C ALA A 173 26.14 34.77 7.67
N PRO A 174 26.08 35.75 6.75
CA PRO A 174 26.22 35.68 5.29
C PRO A 174 27.23 36.74 4.75
N SER A 175 27.77 36.54 3.55
CA SER A 175 28.25 37.67 2.72
C SER A 175 27.65 37.54 1.31
N GLN A 176 27.00 38.62 0.88
CA GLN A 176 26.36 38.74 -0.42
C GLN A 176 27.40 38.62 -1.54
N GLN A 177 27.24 37.65 -2.43
CA GLN A 177 27.61 37.80 -3.84
C GLN A 177 26.55 37.14 -4.71
N THR A 178 25.91 37.96 -5.53
CA THR A 178 25.03 37.55 -6.63
C THR A 178 25.82 36.70 -7.61
N PHE A 179 25.42 35.44 -7.78
CA PHE A 179 25.90 34.58 -8.86
C PHE A 179 24.71 34.16 -9.72
N VAL A 180 24.72 34.58 -10.97
CA VAL A 180 23.80 34.13 -12.02
C VAL A 180 24.46 32.93 -12.69
N ALA A 181 23.80 31.77 -12.71
CA ALA A 181 24.22 30.61 -13.49
C ALA A 181 23.05 30.09 -14.35
N PRO A 182 23.30 29.67 -15.60
CA PRO A 182 22.28 29.43 -16.61
C PRO A 182 21.65 28.03 -16.48
N GLN A 183 20.39 27.93 -16.89
CA GLN A 183 19.72 26.64 -17.11
C GLN A 183 20.32 25.93 -18.33
N GLN A 184 20.77 24.69 -18.16
CA GLN A 184 20.98 23.76 -19.25
C GLN A 184 20.14 22.51 -19.00
N SER A 185 19.11 22.32 -19.81
CA SER A 185 18.31 21.11 -19.91
C SER A 185 19.03 20.08 -20.79
N VAL A 186 18.92 18.80 -20.43
CA VAL A 186 19.69 17.66 -20.97
C VAL A 186 19.20 17.19 -22.36
N HIS A 187 18.65 18.08 -23.19
CA HIS A 187 18.26 17.72 -24.56
C HIS A 187 18.61 18.82 -25.56
N MET A 188 19.90 18.97 -25.82
CA MET A 188 20.41 19.65 -27.02
C MET A 188 21.03 18.59 -27.95
N GLY A 189 20.23 18.05 -28.88
CA GLY A 189 20.74 17.11 -29.88
C GLY A 189 19.72 16.21 -30.60
N CYS A 190 18.45 16.17 -30.20
CA CYS A 190 17.46 15.31 -30.88
C CYS A 190 16.83 16.04 -32.07
N GLN A 191 17.14 15.58 -33.29
CA GLN A 191 16.54 16.04 -34.52
C GLN A 191 15.40 15.08 -34.92
N ALA A 192 14.18 15.59 -35.08
CA ALA A 192 13.04 14.80 -35.53
C ALA A 192 13.18 14.50 -37.04
N LEU A 193 13.26 13.21 -37.39
CA LEU A 193 13.08 12.76 -38.76
C LEU A 193 11.58 12.62 -39.03
N SER A 194 11.06 13.51 -39.90
CA SER A 194 9.89 13.35 -40.81
C SER A 194 8.83 12.30 -40.40
N GLY A 195 7.56 12.61 -40.15
CA GLY A 195 6.65 13.52 -40.84
C GLY A 195 5.38 12.72 -41.22
N GLY A 196 4.19 13.25 -40.92
CA GLY A 196 2.92 12.67 -41.38
C GLY A 196 1.77 12.79 -40.37
N ALA A 197 0.81 13.66 -40.69
CA ALA A 197 -0.33 14.00 -39.86
C ALA A 197 -1.54 13.07 -40.08
N LEU A 198 -2.45 13.11 -39.09
CA LEU A 198 -3.88 12.76 -39.10
C LEU A 198 -4.24 11.27 -38.98
N ALA A 199 -4.80 10.89 -37.82
CA ALA A 199 -6.25 10.69 -37.62
C ALA A 199 -6.55 9.61 -36.55
N SER A 200 -7.51 9.95 -35.68
CA SER A 200 -8.47 9.07 -34.98
C SER A 200 -8.09 7.62 -34.66
N GLY A 201 -8.07 7.30 -33.36
CA GLY A 201 -8.32 5.93 -32.91
C GLY A 201 -7.88 5.68 -31.47
N ASN A 202 -8.81 5.24 -30.63
CA ASN A 202 -8.56 4.69 -29.30
C ASN A 202 -7.34 3.76 -29.26
N VAL A 203 -6.51 3.85 -28.20
CA VAL A 203 -5.62 2.77 -27.77
C VAL A 203 -5.78 2.58 -26.25
N PRO A 204 -5.87 1.32 -25.76
CA PRO A 204 -6.49 0.97 -24.48
C PRO A 204 -5.51 0.92 -23.31
N ALA A 205 -6.07 0.72 -22.11
CA ALA A 205 -5.34 0.28 -20.94
C ALA A 205 -4.55 -1.01 -21.26
N ILE A 206 -3.24 -0.95 -21.08
CA ILE A 206 -2.36 -2.12 -21.16
C ILE A 206 -2.46 -2.82 -19.81
N VAL A 207 -3.24 -3.89 -19.77
CA VAL A 207 -3.07 -4.98 -18.81
C VAL A 207 -1.96 -5.85 -19.40
N ASN A 208 -0.81 -5.94 -18.73
CA ASN A 208 0.21 -6.91 -19.09
C ASN A 208 -0.27 -8.29 -18.61
N THR A 209 -0.90 -9.06 -19.50
CA THR A 209 -1.00 -10.51 -19.35
C THR A 209 -0.04 -11.16 -20.34
N VAL A 210 0.91 -11.93 -19.81
CA VAL A 210 1.80 -12.77 -20.62
C VAL A 210 1.01 -14.03 -21.03
N PRO A 211 1.12 -14.52 -22.28
CA PRO A 211 0.40 -15.72 -22.71
C PRO A 211 0.99 -17.02 -22.13
N ALA A 212 0.13 -17.93 -21.67
CA ALA A 212 0.50 -19.27 -21.19
C ALA A 212 1.25 -20.11 -22.26
N ARG A 213 2.30 -20.83 -21.84
CA ARG A 213 3.11 -21.69 -22.72
C ARG A 213 2.45 -23.06 -22.98
N PRO A 214 2.44 -23.56 -24.22
CA PRO A 214 1.86 -24.87 -24.55
C PRO A 214 2.83 -26.04 -24.28
N GLY A 215 2.36 -27.08 -23.59
CA GLY A 215 2.98 -28.42 -23.68
C GLY A 215 3.30 -29.20 -22.41
N VAL A 216 2.86 -28.80 -21.20
CA VAL A 216 3.16 -29.55 -19.97
C VAL A 216 1.90 -30.25 -19.43
N PRO A 217 1.92 -31.58 -19.20
CA PRO A 217 0.76 -32.33 -18.70
C PRO A 217 0.31 -31.84 -17.34
N ALA A 218 -1.00 -31.70 -17.20
CA ALA A 218 -1.68 -31.33 -15.97
C ALA A 218 -1.67 -32.49 -14.96
N HIS A 219 -1.17 -32.18 -13.77
CA HIS A 219 -1.32 -32.88 -12.50
C HIS A 219 -0.38 -34.07 -12.21
N PHE A 220 0.36 -33.93 -11.12
CA PHE A 220 1.06 -35.02 -10.43
C PHE A 220 0.77 -34.99 -8.93
N LYS A 221 0.96 -36.15 -8.30
CA LYS A 221 0.66 -36.47 -6.89
C LYS A 221 1.91 -36.24 -6.04
N VAL A 222 1.79 -35.58 -4.88
CA VAL A 222 2.88 -35.58 -3.88
C VAL A 222 2.36 -35.81 -2.46
N THR A 223 3.17 -36.57 -1.73
CA THR A 223 3.00 -37.20 -0.43
C THR A 223 3.73 -36.42 0.66
N LEU A 224 3.22 -36.48 1.90
CA LEU A 224 3.86 -35.94 3.10
C LEU A 224 4.17 -37.08 4.06
N GLU A 225 5.36 -37.07 4.66
CA GLU A 225 5.69 -37.94 5.79
C GLU A 225 5.73 -37.13 7.08
N THR A 226 4.95 -37.54 8.07
CA THR A 226 5.07 -37.11 9.47
C THR A 226 4.70 -38.26 10.41
N PRO A 227 5.23 -38.31 11.65
CA PRO A 227 5.08 -39.48 12.53
C PRO A 227 3.69 -39.70 13.14
N ASP A 228 2.76 -38.74 13.02
CA ASP A 228 1.50 -38.81 13.77
C ASP A 228 0.29 -38.52 12.86
N GLY A 229 -0.26 -39.58 12.27
CA GLY A 229 -1.69 -39.79 11.98
C GLY A 229 -2.42 -38.80 11.06
N THR A 230 -2.74 -39.25 9.85
CA THR A 230 -3.54 -38.54 8.84
C THR A 230 -5.04 -38.56 9.12
N GLN A 231 -5.74 -37.44 8.95
CA GLN A 231 -7.18 -37.44 8.62
C GLN A 231 -7.53 -36.38 7.57
N SER A 232 -8.36 -36.78 6.61
CA SER A 232 -8.77 -36.02 5.43
C SER A 232 -10.28 -35.89 5.37
N PHE A 233 -10.79 -34.71 5.01
CA PHE A 233 -12.19 -34.51 4.60
C PHE A 233 -12.20 -33.74 3.27
N ALA A 234 -12.94 -34.25 2.29
CA ALA A 234 -13.11 -33.65 0.97
C ALA A 234 -14.15 -32.52 1.00
N THR A 235 -14.08 -31.53 0.09
CA THR A 235 -15.03 -31.41 -1.04
C THR A 235 -14.90 -30.19 -1.98
N TRP A 236 -15.13 -30.50 -3.28
CA TRP A 236 -15.65 -29.78 -4.47
C TRP A 236 -14.88 -28.64 -5.19
N GLN A 237 -14.72 -28.89 -6.50
CA GLN A 237 -13.97 -28.20 -7.57
C GLN A 237 -14.70 -26.99 -8.21
N HIS A 238 -13.94 -26.03 -8.76
CA HIS A 238 -13.81 -25.73 -10.20
C HIS A 238 -13.01 -24.42 -10.41
N SER A 239 -11.71 -24.52 -10.69
CA SER A 239 -10.94 -23.68 -11.64
C SER A 239 -9.47 -24.11 -11.55
N THR A 240 -8.65 -23.80 -12.56
CA THR A 240 -7.23 -24.19 -12.67
C THR A 240 -6.39 -23.38 -11.68
N VAL A 241 -5.73 -24.03 -10.73
CA VAL A 241 -4.99 -23.35 -9.68
C VAL A 241 -3.72 -24.13 -9.30
N LEU A 242 -2.58 -23.45 -9.18
CA LEU A 242 -1.30 -24.03 -8.75
C LEU A 242 -1.15 -23.82 -7.25
N ASN A 243 -0.50 -24.70 -6.50
CA ASN A 243 -0.37 -24.56 -5.04
C ASN A 243 1.06 -24.14 -4.63
N VAL A 244 1.20 -23.05 -3.87
CA VAL A 244 2.46 -22.54 -3.29
C VAL A 244 2.43 -22.74 -1.77
N GLN A 245 3.50 -23.30 -1.20
CA GLN A 245 3.65 -23.47 0.25
C GLN A 245 4.70 -22.51 0.83
N LEU A 246 4.26 -21.72 1.82
CA LEU A 246 5.07 -20.80 2.60
C LEU A 246 5.18 -21.30 4.04
N PHE A 247 6.40 -21.50 4.54
CA PHE A 247 6.62 -21.81 5.95
C PHE A 247 6.64 -20.53 6.79
N THR A 248 5.71 -20.42 7.74
CA THR A 248 5.77 -19.48 8.87
C THR A 248 5.56 -20.26 10.18
N THR A 249 5.97 -19.69 11.32
CA THR A 249 5.95 -20.33 12.64
C THR A 249 4.54 -20.43 13.26
N MET A 250 3.57 -21.02 12.55
CA MET A 250 2.28 -21.59 12.97
C MET A 250 1.51 -22.04 11.70
N PRO A 251 0.52 -22.96 11.80
CA PRO A 251 0.38 -24.16 10.96
C PRO A 251 0.39 -23.94 9.44
N PRO A 252 0.88 -24.91 8.64
CA PRO A 252 1.00 -24.77 7.19
C PRO A 252 -0.38 -24.70 6.53
N ALA A 253 -0.56 -23.70 5.66
CA ALA A 253 -1.74 -23.54 4.82
C ALA A 253 -1.36 -23.86 3.37
N ASN A 254 -2.04 -24.83 2.76
CA ASN A 254 -1.98 -25.06 1.30
C ASN A 254 -2.79 -23.98 0.61
N LYS A 255 -2.17 -23.32 -0.36
CA LYS A 255 -2.62 -22.05 -0.91
C LYS A 255 -2.24 -21.93 -2.36
N GLU A 256 -3.07 -21.24 -3.14
CA GLU A 256 -3.21 -21.47 -4.56
C GLU A 256 -2.75 -20.21 -5.34
N CYS A 257 -1.58 -20.24 -5.99
CA CYS A 257 -1.00 -19.09 -6.69
C CYS A 257 -1.08 -19.22 -8.22
N PRO A 258 -1.77 -18.30 -8.92
CA PRO A 258 -1.69 -18.20 -10.37
C PRO A 258 -0.26 -17.93 -10.85
N GLU A 259 0.08 -18.42 -12.06
CA GLU A 259 1.42 -18.25 -12.67
C GLU A 259 1.73 -16.80 -13.07
N ASP A 260 0.70 -15.96 -13.20
CA ASP A 260 0.77 -14.55 -13.60
C ASP A 260 0.70 -13.56 -12.44
N VAL A 261 0.74 -14.05 -11.19
CA VAL A 261 0.63 -13.23 -9.97
C VAL A 261 1.89 -13.39 -9.11
N TYR A 262 2.34 -12.29 -8.51
CA TYR A 262 3.44 -12.33 -7.57
C TYR A 262 3.05 -13.09 -6.31
N ILE A 263 3.96 -13.94 -5.81
CA ILE A 263 3.73 -14.78 -4.64
C ILE A 263 3.28 -13.97 -3.42
N LEU A 264 3.83 -12.76 -3.22
CA LEU A 264 3.41 -11.88 -2.12
C LEU A 264 1.95 -11.41 -2.27
N ASP A 265 1.54 -11.01 -3.48
CA ASP A 265 0.21 -10.45 -3.70
C ASP A 265 -0.86 -11.53 -3.52
N GLN A 266 -0.59 -12.75 -4.02
CA GLN A 266 -1.47 -13.90 -3.77
C GLN A 266 -1.55 -14.23 -2.27
N ALA A 267 -0.40 -14.25 -1.57
CA ALA A 267 -0.37 -14.55 -0.15
C ALA A 267 -1.25 -13.57 0.65
N GLU A 268 -1.23 -12.27 0.31
CA GLU A 268 -2.09 -11.27 0.96
C GLU A 268 -3.58 -11.47 0.68
N GLU A 269 -3.96 -11.80 -0.56
CA GLU A 269 -5.36 -12.08 -0.91
C GLU A 269 -5.93 -13.25 -0.11
N GLU A 270 -5.09 -14.23 0.20
CA GLU A 270 -5.45 -15.41 0.98
C GLU A 270 -5.31 -15.20 2.50
N GLY A 271 -4.92 -14.00 2.92
CA GLY A 271 -4.80 -13.59 4.32
C GLY A 271 -3.51 -14.05 5.01
N LEU A 272 -2.48 -14.43 4.25
CA LEU A 272 -1.13 -14.69 4.76
C LEU A 272 -0.34 -13.38 4.83
N GLU A 273 0.12 -13.03 6.04
CA GLU A 273 0.93 -11.84 6.26
C GLU A 273 2.41 -12.19 6.08
N LEU A 274 2.95 -11.90 4.90
CA LEU A 274 4.39 -12.00 4.61
C LEU A 274 5.08 -10.64 4.83
N PRO A 275 6.36 -10.62 5.23
CA PRO A 275 7.09 -9.37 5.40
C PRO A 275 7.35 -8.70 4.05
N TYR A 276 7.07 -7.41 3.94
CA TYR A 276 7.43 -6.58 2.78
C TYR A 276 7.61 -5.11 3.17
N SER A 277 8.25 -4.33 2.30
CA SER A 277 8.41 -2.88 2.49
C SER A 277 8.26 -2.11 1.18
N CYS A 278 9.11 -2.40 0.19
CA CYS A 278 9.18 -1.65 -1.07
C CYS A 278 8.26 -2.18 -2.19
N ARG A 279 7.91 -3.47 -2.16
CA ARG A 279 7.20 -4.19 -3.25
C ARG A 279 7.76 -3.97 -4.66
N ALA A 280 9.06 -3.66 -4.74
CA ALA A 280 9.72 -3.32 -6.00
C ALA A 280 11.03 -4.11 -6.18
N GLY A 281 11.20 -5.21 -5.44
CA GLY A 281 12.40 -6.05 -5.54
C GLY A 281 13.71 -5.37 -5.12
N SER A 282 13.65 -4.30 -4.31
CA SER A 282 14.80 -3.40 -4.04
C SER A 282 15.22 -3.28 -2.58
N CYS A 283 14.54 -3.94 -1.64
CA CYS A 283 14.70 -3.68 -0.18
C CYS A 283 14.92 -4.92 0.69
N SER A 284 15.04 -6.13 0.14
CA SER A 284 15.23 -7.42 0.83
C SER A 284 14.21 -7.82 1.92
N SER A 285 13.25 -6.97 2.28
CA SER A 285 12.28 -7.27 3.35
C SER A 285 11.37 -8.45 3.01
N CYS A 286 11.17 -8.72 1.72
CA CYS A 286 10.39 -9.84 1.19
C CYS A 286 11.25 -11.08 0.87
N ALA A 287 12.46 -11.18 1.45
CA ALA A 287 13.36 -12.29 1.18
C ALA A 287 12.85 -13.61 1.75
N GLY A 288 12.89 -14.64 0.92
CA GLY A 288 12.66 -16.04 1.28
C GLY A 288 13.76 -16.92 0.70
N LYS A 289 13.74 -18.20 1.07
CA LYS A 289 14.64 -19.21 0.52
C LYS A 289 13.84 -20.33 -0.13
N VAL A 290 14.06 -20.56 -1.41
CA VAL A 290 13.50 -21.71 -2.14
C VAL A 290 14.17 -22.97 -1.63
N LEU A 291 13.36 -23.90 -1.13
CA LEU A 291 13.80 -25.24 -0.72
C LEU A 291 13.67 -26.23 -1.88
N GLU A 292 12.55 -26.14 -2.60
CA GLU A 292 12.20 -27.01 -3.73
C GLU A 292 11.38 -26.21 -4.76
N GLY A 293 11.50 -26.57 -6.03
CA GLY A 293 10.79 -25.93 -7.15
C GLY A 293 11.59 -24.89 -7.91
N GLU A 294 10.99 -24.38 -8.97
CA GLU A 294 11.51 -23.35 -9.86
C GLU A 294 10.69 -22.07 -9.75
N ILE A 295 11.40 -20.94 -9.75
CA ILE A 295 10.83 -19.60 -9.66
C ILE A 295 11.36 -18.72 -10.78
N ASP A 296 10.58 -17.72 -11.16
CA ASP A 296 11.04 -16.60 -11.97
C ASP A 296 11.06 -15.34 -11.11
N GLN A 297 12.25 -14.74 -10.99
CA GLN A 297 12.45 -13.48 -10.27
C GLN A 297 13.20 -12.47 -11.15
N SER A 298 13.00 -12.48 -12.47
CA SER A 298 13.66 -11.56 -13.40
C SER A 298 13.50 -10.08 -13.07
N ASP A 299 12.42 -9.73 -12.36
CA ASP A 299 12.05 -8.35 -12.04
C ASP A 299 12.73 -7.81 -10.76
N GLN A 300 13.54 -8.64 -10.10
CA GLN A 300 14.31 -8.27 -8.91
C GLN A 300 15.58 -7.48 -9.28
N ALA A 301 16.00 -6.55 -8.42
CA ALA A 301 17.18 -5.70 -8.65
C ALA A 301 18.14 -5.64 -7.46
N PHE A 302 17.99 -6.54 -6.48
CA PHE A 302 18.69 -6.48 -5.19
C PHE A 302 19.62 -7.66 -4.92
N LEU A 303 19.19 -8.89 -5.23
CA LEU A 303 20.00 -10.10 -5.04
C LEU A 303 21.02 -10.24 -6.16
N ASP A 304 22.24 -10.64 -5.81
CA ASP A 304 23.28 -11.00 -6.77
C ASP A 304 23.16 -12.47 -7.21
N ASP A 305 23.94 -12.86 -8.23
CA ASP A 305 23.90 -14.21 -8.81
C ASP A 305 24.28 -15.30 -7.80
N ASP A 306 25.17 -14.99 -6.86
CA ASP A 306 25.60 -15.93 -5.82
C ASP A 306 24.46 -16.21 -4.83
N GLN A 307 23.75 -15.16 -4.38
CA GLN A 307 22.57 -15.28 -3.53
C GLN A 307 21.42 -15.99 -4.23
N MET A 308 21.20 -15.72 -5.52
CA MET A 308 20.21 -16.47 -6.32
C MET A 308 20.61 -17.94 -6.45
N GLY A 309 21.90 -18.24 -6.62
CA GLY A 309 22.43 -19.61 -6.65
C GLY A 309 22.30 -20.37 -5.33
N GLU A 310 22.33 -19.66 -4.20
CA GLU A 310 22.07 -20.21 -2.86
C GLU A 310 20.57 -20.44 -2.57
N GLY A 311 19.70 -20.09 -3.52
CA GLY A 311 18.25 -20.28 -3.47
C GLY A 311 17.50 -19.13 -2.80
N PHE A 312 18.07 -17.94 -2.67
CA PHE A 312 17.34 -16.77 -2.17
C PHE A 312 16.41 -16.18 -3.22
N CYS A 313 15.23 -15.77 -2.79
CA CYS A 313 14.22 -15.15 -3.64
C CYS A 313 13.53 -13.97 -2.96
N LEU A 314 12.99 -13.04 -3.75
CA LEU A 314 12.20 -11.91 -3.26
C LEU A 314 10.72 -12.11 -3.58
N THR A 315 9.93 -12.58 -2.62
CA THR A 315 8.52 -12.98 -2.83
C THR A 315 7.65 -11.87 -3.42
N CYS A 316 8.05 -10.61 -3.25
CA CYS A 316 7.35 -9.44 -3.77
C CYS A 316 7.49 -9.18 -5.27
N VAL A 317 8.42 -9.85 -5.95
CA VAL A 317 8.65 -9.77 -7.40
C VAL A 317 8.98 -11.16 -7.98
N THR A 318 8.51 -12.22 -7.32
CA THR A 318 8.76 -13.61 -7.73
C THR A 318 7.45 -14.24 -8.21
N TYR A 319 7.52 -14.91 -9.35
CA TYR A 319 6.51 -15.81 -9.89
C TYR A 319 6.92 -17.27 -9.64
N ALA A 320 5.94 -18.13 -9.36
CA ALA A 320 6.17 -19.57 -9.29
C ALA A 320 6.06 -20.17 -10.70
N THR A 321 7.11 -20.82 -11.20
CA THR A 321 7.09 -21.51 -12.49
C THR A 321 6.86 -23.02 -12.36
N SER A 322 7.00 -23.56 -11.15
CA SER A 322 6.57 -24.90 -10.77
C SER A 322 5.93 -24.89 -9.38
N ASP A 323 5.58 -26.06 -8.85
CA ASP A 323 5.30 -26.21 -7.42
C ASP A 323 6.57 -25.82 -6.65
N VAL A 324 6.45 -24.79 -5.79
CA VAL A 324 7.58 -24.20 -5.08
C VAL A 324 7.32 -24.22 -3.58
N THR A 325 8.36 -24.60 -2.85
CA THR A 325 8.41 -24.54 -1.40
C THR A 325 9.35 -23.41 -0.98
N ILE A 326 8.80 -22.33 -0.45
CA ILE A 326 9.59 -21.19 0.03
C ILE A 326 9.60 -21.17 1.55
N LYS A 327 10.80 -21.23 2.11
CA LYS A 327 11.04 -20.91 3.50
C LYS A 327 11.13 -19.40 3.67
N THR A 328 10.06 -18.81 4.15
CA THR A 328 10.05 -17.46 4.72
C THR A 328 10.40 -17.52 6.21
N HIS A 329 10.50 -16.37 6.88
CA HIS A 329 10.84 -16.26 8.30
C HIS A 329 10.00 -17.17 9.21
#